data_AF-A0A3Q1JLF1-F1
#
_entry.id   AF-A0A3Q1JLF1-F1
#
_cell.length_a   1.000
_cell.length_b   1.000
_cell.length_c   1.000
_cell.angle_alpha   90.00
_cell.angle_beta   90.00
_cell.angle_gamma   90.00
#
_symmetry.space_group_name_H-M   'P 1'
#
loop_
_entity.id
_entity.type
_entity.pdbx_description
1 polymer ?
#
loop_
_entity_poly.entity_id
_entity_poly.type
_entity_poly.pdbx_seq_one_letter_code
_entity_poly.pdbx_strand_id
1 'polypeptide(L)'
;VLRGNMVELLRRSVLYIEPVDPVYWCGALRKCEGRILPCLRNHLMVLGLLVFEATVQRHQLYFRLHNNLKPPPFSIIFQGITRQHLDHGVLPCIKYFINFCFYKFGLEISLIVAVNVIGQRMDFYALLHSCALLAVLSRRRRKAIGEVWPKYCCFTAGLMVLQYMLCIGIPPALCVDYPWRTAVHPLTSNIIKWFYLPDFAMRPNPSFIFYDHLLLLSSSLQWQVFEEENRAAVRLLAGDNVEISRSLDPCSFNQFIPVNNFLHCRCYLDMVKVFVFSYFFWLVLCLIFITGTTRINIFCLGYLVACFYFMLFGGSVLMQPVRYILRLWDWLIGYTCFVIAMKNLLSLGSCAYLDSLLKNCCWLIQAFSMFCTIKGYDVRKSARGRGRHRLGCDLFHCPPGTKEGLPQLLLPLCGV
;
A
#
# COMPACT_ATOMS: atom_id res chain seq x y z
N VAL A 1 -25.39 9.61 -26.19
CA VAL A 1 -24.24 8.80 -25.69
C VAL A 1 -23.59 8.01 -26.82
N LEU A 2 -24.33 7.18 -27.58
CA LEU A 2 -23.81 6.41 -28.72
C LEU A 2 -22.94 7.21 -29.71
N ARG A 3 -23.44 8.35 -30.21
CA ARG A 3 -22.68 9.21 -31.16
C ARG A 3 -21.39 9.78 -30.56
N GLY A 4 -21.35 10.00 -29.24
CA GLY A 4 -20.16 10.49 -28.54
C GLY A 4 -19.10 9.40 -28.36
N ASN A 5 -19.53 8.19 -27.99
CA ASN A 5 -18.63 7.04 -27.84
C ASN A 5 -18.01 6.63 -29.17
N MET A 6 -18.76 6.64 -30.27
CA MET A 6 -18.24 6.32 -31.60
C MET A 6 -17.18 7.34 -32.07
N VAL A 7 -17.40 8.63 -31.83
CA VAL A 7 -16.41 9.68 -32.15
C VAL A 7 -15.14 9.54 -31.31
N GLU A 8 -15.28 9.12 -30.05
CA GLU A 8 -14.13 8.84 -29.18
C GLU A 8 -13.32 7.64 -29.69
N LEU A 9 -13.99 6.54 -30.05
CA LEU A 9 -13.34 5.35 -30.61
C LEU A 9 -12.59 5.67 -31.89
N LEU A 10 -13.19 6.43 -32.82
CA LEU A 10 -12.53 6.83 -34.06
C LEU A 10 -11.30 7.73 -33.85
N ARG A 11 -11.21 8.45 -32.72
CA ARG A 11 -10.09 9.35 -32.42
C ARG A 11 -8.99 8.72 -31.57
N ARG A 12 -9.34 7.77 -30.69
CA ARG A 12 -8.44 7.26 -29.65
C ARG A 12 -8.21 5.75 -29.70
N SER A 13 -9.09 4.98 -30.34
CA SER A 13 -8.97 3.52 -30.38
C SER A 13 -7.88 3.09 -31.35
N VAL A 14 -6.99 2.22 -30.89
CA VAL A 14 -5.93 1.65 -31.72
C VAL A 14 -6.48 0.86 -32.92
N LEU A 15 -7.71 0.34 -32.83
CA LEU A 15 -8.37 -0.38 -33.92
C LEU A 15 -8.70 0.51 -35.14
N TYR A 16 -8.99 1.79 -34.91
CA TYR A 16 -9.57 2.67 -35.95
C TYR A 16 -8.62 3.77 -36.42
N ILE A 17 -7.50 4.02 -35.72
CA ILE A 17 -6.56 5.09 -36.07
C ILE A 17 -5.55 4.61 -37.12
N GLU A 18 -4.93 3.44 -36.92
CA GLU A 18 -3.82 2.94 -37.72
C GLU A 18 -3.97 1.44 -37.99
N PRO A 19 -3.39 0.92 -39.10
CA PRO A 19 -3.39 -0.51 -39.36
C PRO A 19 -2.63 -1.26 -38.25
N VAL A 20 -3.27 -2.28 -37.70
CA VAL A 20 -2.72 -3.08 -36.61
C VAL A 20 -1.83 -4.18 -37.17
N ASP A 21 -0.57 -4.19 -36.75
CA ASP A 21 0.33 -5.32 -37.00
C ASP A 21 0.14 -6.39 -35.89
N PRO A 22 -0.27 -7.63 -36.22
CA PRO A 22 -0.49 -8.69 -35.25
C PRO A 22 0.76 -9.03 -34.43
N VAL A 23 1.94 -8.77 -34.99
CA VAL A 23 3.23 -9.13 -34.41
C VAL A 23 3.52 -8.33 -33.13
N TYR A 24 2.99 -7.11 -33.00
CA TYR A 24 3.15 -6.29 -31.79
C TYR A 24 2.41 -6.83 -30.57
N TRP A 25 1.27 -7.49 -30.77
CA TRP A 25 0.52 -8.08 -29.65
C TRP A 25 1.23 -9.30 -29.07
N CYS A 26 1.89 -10.09 -29.92
CA CYS A 26 2.73 -11.23 -29.51
C CYS A 26 4.04 -10.82 -28.82
N GLY A 27 4.28 -9.52 -28.60
CA GLY A 27 5.48 -9.03 -27.92
C GLY A 27 6.73 -8.97 -28.79
N ALA A 28 6.59 -9.00 -30.12
CA ALA A 28 7.74 -8.84 -30.99
C ALA A 28 8.38 -7.46 -30.82
N LEU A 29 9.71 -7.42 -30.97
CA LEU A 29 10.48 -6.19 -30.91
C LEU A 29 9.99 -5.25 -31.99
N ARG A 30 9.56 -4.05 -31.58
CA ARG A 30 9.31 -2.97 -32.52
C ARG A 30 10.54 -2.78 -33.37
N LYS A 31 10.39 -2.80 -34.70
CA LYS A 31 11.50 -2.48 -35.61
C LYS A 31 11.94 -1.05 -35.29
N CYS A 32 12.99 -0.93 -34.49
CA CYS A 32 13.51 0.35 -34.06
C CYS A 32 14.37 0.89 -35.19
N GLU A 33 13.83 1.86 -35.92
CA GLU A 33 14.49 2.50 -37.05
C GLU A 33 15.84 3.07 -36.59
N GLY A 34 16.94 2.44 -37.03
CA GLY A 34 18.30 2.95 -36.91
C GLY A 34 19.13 2.51 -35.69
N ARG A 35 18.54 2.04 -34.58
CA ARG A 35 19.31 1.53 -33.41
C ARG A 35 18.58 0.37 -32.70
N ILE A 36 19.18 -0.81 -32.73
CA ILE A 36 18.63 -2.04 -32.10
C ILE A 36 18.80 -2.03 -30.57
N LEU A 37 19.91 -1.44 -30.08
CA LEU A 37 20.31 -1.50 -28.67
C LEU A 37 19.27 -0.91 -27.68
N PRO A 38 18.64 0.26 -27.94
CA PRO A 38 17.62 0.81 -27.03
C PRO A 38 16.42 -0.12 -26.80
N CYS A 39 16.07 -0.93 -27.81
CA CYS A 39 14.89 -1.79 -27.77
C CYS A 39 15.18 -3.13 -27.10
N LEU A 40 16.44 -3.57 -27.12
CA LEU A 40 16.93 -4.72 -26.35
C LEU A 40 17.39 -4.36 -24.93
N ARG A 41 17.59 -3.07 -24.62
CA ARG A 41 18.18 -2.61 -23.35
C ARG A 41 17.53 -3.24 -22.12
N ASN A 42 16.20 -3.28 -22.06
CA ASN A 42 15.48 -3.81 -20.90
C ASN A 42 15.71 -5.33 -20.75
N HIS A 43 15.67 -6.09 -21.85
CA HIS A 43 15.93 -7.53 -21.84
C HIS A 43 17.39 -7.84 -21.49
N LEU A 44 18.33 -7.06 -22.00
CA LEU A 44 19.75 -7.17 -21.66
C LEU A 44 20.02 -6.84 -20.19
N MET A 45 19.33 -5.85 -19.61
CA MET A 45 19.39 -5.54 -18.18
C MET A 45 18.86 -6.69 -17.33
N VAL A 46 17.71 -7.29 -17.70
CA VAL A 46 17.17 -8.46 -17.00
C VAL A 46 18.13 -9.65 -17.08
N LEU A 47 18.67 -9.93 -18.26
CA LEU A 47 19.68 -10.99 -18.43
C LEU A 47 20.92 -10.71 -17.58
N GLY A 48 21.42 -9.48 -17.59
CA GLY A 48 22.56 -9.06 -16.76
C GLY A 48 22.31 -9.25 -15.26
N LEU A 49 21.11 -8.92 -14.78
CA LEU A 49 20.72 -9.13 -13.38
C LEU A 49 20.65 -10.62 -13.01
N LEU A 50 20.08 -11.48 -13.87
CA LEU A 50 20.02 -12.93 -13.66
C LEU A 50 21.42 -13.55 -13.64
N VAL A 51 22.31 -13.13 -14.55
CA VAL A 51 23.71 -13.57 -14.58
C VAL A 51 24.44 -13.09 -13.33
N PHE A 52 24.21 -11.85 -12.91
CA PHE A 52 24.80 -11.29 -11.69
C PHE A 52 24.35 -12.07 -10.44
N GLU A 53 23.06 -12.36 -10.31
CA GLU A 53 22.51 -13.20 -9.22
C GLU A 53 23.21 -14.56 -9.16
N ALA A 54 23.28 -15.27 -10.29
CA ALA A 54 23.94 -16.56 -10.38
C ALA A 54 25.45 -16.48 -10.07
N THR A 55 26.11 -15.39 -10.49
CA THR A 55 27.53 -15.15 -10.23
C THR A 55 27.77 -14.91 -8.74
N VAL A 56 26.95 -14.10 -8.07
CA VAL A 56 27.03 -13.88 -6.62
C VAL A 56 26.80 -15.17 -5.85
N GLN A 57 25.77 -15.95 -6.21
CA GLN A 57 25.50 -17.25 -5.57
C GLN A 57 26.68 -18.22 -5.71
N ARG A 58 27.25 -18.34 -6.92
CA ARG A 58 28.44 -19.19 -7.17
C ARG A 58 29.66 -18.70 -6.41
N HIS A 59 29.90 -17.39 -6.38
CA HIS A 59 31.03 -16.82 -5.66
C HIS A 59 30.93 -17.08 -4.15
N GLN A 60 29.74 -16.91 -3.57
CA GLN A 60 29.49 -17.21 -2.16
C GLN A 60 29.67 -18.70 -1.85
N LEU A 61 29.23 -19.60 -2.74
CA LEU A 61 29.45 -21.04 -2.59
C LEU A 61 30.93 -21.39 -2.65
N TYR A 62 31.67 -20.87 -3.64
CA TYR A 62 33.10 -21.09 -3.79
C TYR A 62 33.88 -20.64 -2.54
N PHE A 63 33.61 -19.41 -2.07
CA PHE A 63 34.25 -18.87 -0.87
C PHE A 63 34.00 -19.74 0.37
N ARG A 64 32.80 -20.30 0.51
CA ARG A 64 32.46 -21.19 1.63
C ARG A 64 33.19 -22.54 1.53
N LEU A 65 33.21 -23.15 0.35
CA LEU A 65 33.89 -24.43 0.14
C LEU A 65 35.40 -24.30 0.35
N HIS A 66 36.01 -23.25 -0.20
CA HIS A 66 37.45 -23.01 -0.07
C HIS A 66 37.88 -22.81 1.40
N ASN A 67 37.07 -22.10 2.19
CA ASN A 67 37.36 -21.82 3.60
C ASN A 67 36.75 -22.84 4.57
N ASN A 68 36.17 -23.94 4.08
CA ASN A 68 35.45 -24.95 4.88
C ASN A 68 34.36 -24.36 5.81
N LEU A 69 33.67 -23.30 5.35
CA LEU A 69 32.61 -22.63 6.09
C LEU A 69 31.25 -23.29 5.81
N LYS A 70 30.46 -23.51 6.87
CA LYS A 70 29.08 -24.00 6.73
C LYS A 70 28.15 -22.87 6.27
N PRO A 71 27.07 -23.18 5.52
CA PRO A 71 26.05 -22.19 5.22
C PRO A 71 25.46 -21.67 6.54
N PRO A 72 25.29 -20.34 6.69
CA PRO A 72 24.66 -19.80 7.88
C PRO A 72 23.21 -20.31 7.93
N PRO A 73 22.69 -20.65 9.13
CA PRO A 73 21.34 -21.19 9.27
C PRO A 73 20.26 -20.17 8.86
N PHE A 74 20.61 -18.88 8.84
CA PHE A 74 19.74 -17.77 8.46
C PHE A 74 20.51 -16.71 7.67
N SER A 75 19.79 -15.95 6.83
CA SER A 75 20.35 -14.83 6.09
C SER A 75 20.54 -13.61 7.00
N ILE A 76 21.66 -13.57 7.73
CA ILE A 76 22.06 -12.42 8.56
C ILE A 76 23.27 -11.72 7.96
N ILE A 77 23.34 -10.40 8.12
CA ILE A 77 24.45 -9.57 7.62
C ILE A 77 25.55 -9.49 8.68
N PHE A 78 25.19 -9.07 9.90
CA PHE A 78 26.13 -8.96 11.01
C PHE A 78 26.10 -10.21 11.88
N GLN A 79 27.14 -11.03 11.80
CA GLN A 79 27.31 -12.19 12.66
C GLN A 79 27.59 -11.77 14.12
N GLY A 80 27.09 -12.55 15.08
CA GLY A 80 27.30 -12.31 16.52
C GLY A 80 26.33 -11.31 17.17
N ILE A 81 25.43 -10.67 16.41
CA ILE A 81 24.38 -9.80 16.98
C ILE A 81 23.10 -10.62 17.21
N THR A 82 22.71 -10.74 18.47
CA THR A 82 21.52 -11.47 18.93
C THR A 82 20.57 -10.52 19.67
N ARG A 83 19.38 -11.02 20.04
CA ARG A 83 18.40 -10.27 20.84
C ARG A 83 18.97 -9.74 22.16
N GLN A 84 19.92 -10.45 22.77
CA GLN A 84 20.54 -10.02 24.03
C GLN A 84 21.39 -8.76 23.84
N HIS A 85 22.06 -8.64 22.68
CA HIS A 85 22.90 -7.48 22.37
C HIS A 85 22.12 -6.22 21.99
N LEU A 86 20.81 -6.33 21.75
CA LEU A 86 19.94 -5.19 21.42
C LEU A 86 20.01 -4.07 22.47
N ASP A 87 20.08 -4.45 23.74
CA ASP A 87 19.96 -3.51 24.86
C ASP A 87 21.31 -2.99 25.38
N HIS A 88 22.43 -3.41 24.79
CA HIS A 88 23.78 -3.03 25.25
C HIS A 88 24.22 -1.63 24.79
N GLY A 89 23.66 -1.12 23.69
CA GLY A 89 24.02 0.21 23.18
C GLY A 89 23.40 0.52 21.81
N VAL A 90 23.57 1.76 21.36
CA VAL A 90 22.96 2.25 20.11
C VAL A 90 23.49 1.52 18.88
N LEU A 91 24.81 1.28 18.79
CA LEU A 91 25.41 0.61 17.63
C LEU A 91 24.98 -0.87 17.51
N PRO A 92 25.04 -1.71 18.57
CA PRO A 92 24.45 -3.05 18.54
C PRO A 92 22.95 -3.06 18.20
N CYS A 93 22.20 -2.08 18.70
CA CYS A 93 20.77 -1.92 18.41
C CYS A 93 20.51 -1.69 16.91
N ILE A 94 21.27 -0.78 16.27
CA ILE A 94 21.16 -0.53 14.82
C ILE A 94 21.51 -1.80 14.03
N LYS A 95 22.61 -2.49 14.38
CA LYS A 95 22.99 -3.75 13.71
C LYS A 95 21.92 -4.83 13.85
N TYR A 96 21.28 -4.92 15.02
CA TYR A 96 20.17 -5.84 15.25
C TYR A 96 18.97 -5.52 14.35
N PHE A 97 18.58 -4.25 14.24
CA PHE A 97 17.49 -3.86 13.35
C PHE A 97 17.84 -4.07 11.87
N ILE A 98 19.09 -3.83 11.44
CA ILE A 98 19.49 -4.16 10.06
C ILE A 98 19.30 -5.66 9.76
N ASN A 99 19.62 -6.54 10.71
CA ASN A 99 19.43 -7.98 10.53
C ASN A 99 17.96 -8.41 10.62
N PHE A 100 17.18 -7.87 11.55
CA PHE A 100 15.87 -8.43 11.95
C PHE A 100 14.71 -7.43 11.86
N CYS A 101 14.85 -6.29 11.19
CA CYS A 101 13.76 -5.30 11.05
C CYS A 101 12.50 -5.93 10.45
N PHE A 102 12.63 -6.62 9.32
CA PHE A 102 11.49 -7.27 8.68
C PHE A 102 10.96 -8.46 9.49
N TYR A 103 11.83 -9.18 10.22
CA TYR A 103 11.41 -10.24 11.14
C TYR A 103 10.53 -9.71 12.28
N LYS A 104 10.81 -8.50 12.79
CA LYS A 104 10.02 -7.87 13.87
C LYS A 104 8.80 -7.10 13.37
N PHE A 105 8.93 -6.32 12.30
CA PHE A 105 7.92 -5.38 11.81
C PHE A 105 7.30 -5.75 10.45
N GLY A 106 7.54 -6.98 9.96
CA GLY A 106 7.14 -7.36 8.60
C GLY A 106 5.62 -7.33 8.37
N LEU A 107 4.82 -7.64 9.41
CA LEU A 107 3.36 -7.56 9.30
C LEU A 107 2.91 -6.10 9.14
N GLU A 108 3.43 -5.20 9.97
CA GLU A 108 3.14 -3.78 9.94
C GLU A 108 3.57 -3.16 8.61
N ILE A 109 4.78 -3.49 8.13
CA ILE A 109 5.27 -3.05 6.81
C ILE A 109 4.36 -3.56 5.71
N SER A 110 3.97 -4.84 5.72
CA SER A 110 3.07 -5.42 4.71
C SER A 110 1.70 -4.75 4.69
N LEU A 111 1.14 -4.41 5.86
CA LEU A 111 -0.14 -3.69 5.97
C LEU A 111 -0.01 -2.25 5.45
N ILE A 112 1.10 -1.55 5.72
CA ILE A 112 1.37 -0.22 5.18
C ILE A 112 1.48 -0.26 3.66
N VAL A 113 2.20 -1.25 3.11
CA VAL A 113 2.30 -1.45 1.66
C VAL A 113 0.91 -1.71 1.07
N ALA A 114 0.08 -2.54 1.70
CA ALA A 114 -1.30 -2.80 1.25
C ALA A 114 -2.15 -1.53 1.19
N VAL A 115 -2.10 -0.70 2.24
CA VAL A 115 -2.80 0.59 2.26
C VAL A 115 -2.27 1.55 1.18
N ASN A 116 -0.96 1.55 0.92
CA ASN A 116 -0.37 2.33 -0.17
C ASN A 116 -0.89 1.86 -1.55
N VAL A 117 -0.96 0.55 -1.81
CA VAL A 117 -1.56 0.02 -3.05
C VAL A 117 -2.99 0.53 -3.23
N ILE A 118 -3.82 0.43 -2.17
CA ILE A 118 -5.21 0.89 -2.20
C ILE A 118 -5.27 2.40 -2.52
N GLY A 119 -4.41 3.20 -1.88
CA GLY A 119 -4.37 4.65 -2.05
C GLY A 119 -3.88 5.12 -3.43
N GLN A 120 -2.93 4.41 -4.05
CA GLN A 120 -2.42 4.76 -5.38
C GLN A 120 -3.38 4.36 -6.51
N ARG A 121 -4.07 3.22 -6.37
CA ARG A 121 -4.96 2.67 -7.42
C ARG A 121 -6.36 3.27 -7.44
N MET A 122 -7.01 3.41 -6.27
CA MET A 122 -8.41 3.83 -6.08
C MET A 122 -9.37 3.37 -7.21
N ASP A 123 -9.28 2.09 -7.55
CA ASP A 123 -10.06 1.40 -8.58
C ASP A 123 -10.86 0.23 -7.97
N PHE A 124 -11.61 -0.49 -8.80
CA PHE A 124 -12.36 -1.67 -8.37
C PHE A 124 -11.48 -2.74 -7.70
N TYR A 125 -10.26 -2.96 -8.19
CA TYR A 125 -9.34 -3.94 -7.59
C TYR A 125 -8.84 -3.48 -6.22
N ALA A 126 -8.62 -2.19 -6.02
CA ALA A 126 -8.30 -1.63 -4.72
C ALA A 126 -9.44 -1.85 -3.71
N LEU A 127 -10.71 -1.93 -4.14
CA LEU A 127 -11.80 -2.34 -3.25
C LEU A 127 -11.63 -3.79 -2.81
N LEU A 128 -11.31 -4.70 -3.73
CA LEU A 128 -11.04 -6.10 -3.41
C LEU A 128 -9.87 -6.23 -2.41
N HIS A 129 -8.78 -5.48 -2.62
CA HIS A 129 -7.67 -5.41 -1.66
C HIS A 129 -8.11 -4.85 -0.31
N SER A 130 -8.96 -3.82 -0.27
CA SER A 130 -9.47 -3.25 0.99
C SER A 130 -10.38 -4.22 1.75
N CYS A 131 -11.23 -4.99 1.06
CA CYS A 131 -12.06 -6.02 1.66
C CYS A 131 -11.20 -7.16 2.21
N ALA A 132 -10.20 -7.61 1.46
CA ALA A 132 -9.25 -8.61 1.93
C ALA A 132 -8.45 -8.13 3.16
N LEU A 133 -7.99 -6.88 3.15
CA LEU A 133 -7.31 -6.25 4.29
C LEU A 133 -8.21 -6.22 5.54
N LEU A 134 -9.48 -5.82 5.38
CA LEU A 134 -10.45 -5.80 6.48
C LEU A 134 -10.71 -7.22 7.02
N ALA A 135 -10.80 -8.22 6.14
CA ALA A 135 -10.97 -9.61 6.53
C ALA A 135 -9.77 -10.13 7.33
N VAL A 136 -8.55 -9.80 6.93
CA VAL A 136 -7.33 -10.14 7.68
C VAL A 136 -7.29 -9.43 9.03
N LEU A 137 -7.54 -8.12 9.06
CA LEU A 137 -7.52 -7.32 10.30
C LEU A 137 -8.66 -7.66 11.27
N SER A 138 -9.75 -8.27 10.79
CA SER A 138 -10.78 -8.81 11.68
C SER A 138 -10.23 -9.89 12.62
N ARG A 139 -9.16 -10.59 12.19
CA ARG A 139 -8.40 -11.52 13.03
C ARG A 139 -7.38 -10.71 13.84
N ARG A 140 -7.71 -10.44 15.10
CA ARG A 140 -6.88 -9.59 15.98
C ARG A 140 -5.63 -10.25 16.58
N ARG A 141 -5.42 -11.55 16.37
CA ARG A 141 -4.28 -12.29 16.92
C ARG A 141 -3.32 -12.65 15.80
N ARG A 142 -2.03 -12.42 16.00
CA ARG A 142 -0.93 -12.76 15.09
C ARG A 142 -0.98 -14.21 14.64
N LYS A 143 -1.21 -15.15 15.56
CA LYS A 143 -1.36 -16.58 15.22
C LYS A 143 -2.53 -16.83 14.26
N ALA A 144 -3.68 -16.19 14.52
CA ALA A 144 -4.85 -16.33 13.65
C ALA A 144 -4.66 -15.64 12.29
N ILE A 145 -3.90 -14.54 12.22
CA ILE A 145 -3.49 -13.92 10.96
C ILE A 145 -2.57 -14.88 10.19
N GLY A 146 -1.57 -15.46 10.86
CA GLY A 146 -0.61 -16.38 10.27
C GLY A 146 -1.26 -17.61 9.62
N GLU A 147 -2.34 -18.14 10.20
CA GLU A 147 -3.11 -19.25 9.61
C GLU A 147 -3.83 -18.88 8.30
N VAL A 148 -4.29 -17.64 8.17
CA VAL A 148 -5.02 -17.15 6.98
C VAL A 148 -4.07 -16.54 5.95
N TRP A 149 -2.86 -16.15 6.35
CA TRP A 149 -1.90 -15.44 5.53
C TRP A 149 -1.55 -16.12 4.19
N PRO A 150 -1.38 -17.46 4.10
CA PRO A 150 -1.14 -18.12 2.81
C PRO A 150 -2.31 -17.92 1.83
N LYS A 151 -3.55 -17.89 2.33
CA LYS A 151 -4.74 -17.62 1.51
C LYS A 151 -4.74 -16.18 1.00
N TYR A 152 -4.30 -15.23 1.83
CA TYR A 152 -4.13 -13.84 1.41
C TYR A 152 -3.06 -13.69 0.33
N CYS A 153 -1.90 -14.34 0.48
CA CYS A 153 -0.85 -14.33 -0.54
C CYS A 153 -1.34 -14.93 -1.87
N CYS A 154 -2.05 -16.06 -1.82
CA CYS A 154 -2.63 -16.71 -3.00
C CYS A 154 -3.66 -15.80 -3.70
N PHE A 155 -4.53 -15.14 -2.91
CA PHE A 155 -5.48 -14.16 -3.43
C PHE A 155 -4.78 -13.00 -4.15
N THR A 156 -3.74 -12.42 -3.55
CA THR A 156 -2.98 -11.31 -4.17
C THR A 156 -2.23 -11.75 -5.43
N ALA A 157 -1.61 -12.93 -5.42
CA ALA A 157 -0.97 -13.50 -6.61
C ALA A 157 -1.98 -13.74 -7.74
N GLY A 158 -3.13 -14.35 -7.44
CA GLY A 158 -4.20 -14.60 -8.40
C GLY A 158 -4.78 -13.31 -8.99
N LEU A 159 -5.00 -12.28 -8.17
CA LEU A 159 -5.43 -10.97 -8.66
C LEU A 159 -4.40 -10.32 -9.57
N MET A 160 -3.11 -10.40 -9.24
CA MET A 160 -2.04 -9.83 -10.08
C MET A 160 -2.01 -10.51 -11.46
N VAL A 161 -2.13 -11.84 -11.50
CA VAL A 161 -2.20 -12.60 -12.77
C VAL A 161 -3.43 -12.18 -13.58
N LEU A 162 -4.60 -12.09 -12.93
CA LEU A 162 -5.83 -11.63 -13.59
C LEU A 162 -5.65 -10.24 -14.19
N GLN A 163 -5.12 -9.28 -13.42
CA GLN A 163 -4.88 -7.92 -13.88
C GLN A 163 -3.88 -7.85 -15.05
N TYR A 164 -2.84 -8.68 -15.02
CA TYR A 164 -1.89 -8.78 -16.13
C TYR A 164 -2.57 -9.28 -17.41
N MET A 165 -3.42 -10.32 -17.30
CA MET A 165 -4.22 -10.81 -18.43
C MET A 165 -5.18 -9.73 -18.97
N LEU A 166 -5.78 -8.92 -18.09
CA LEU A 166 -6.62 -7.80 -18.51
C LEU A 166 -5.82 -6.70 -19.22
N CYS A 167 -4.57 -6.45 -18.82
CA CYS A 167 -3.71 -5.49 -19.53
C CYS A 167 -3.32 -5.97 -20.94
N ILE A 168 -3.15 -7.28 -21.14
CA ILE A 168 -2.88 -7.86 -22.47
C ILE A 168 -4.10 -7.71 -23.38
N GLY A 169 -5.30 -8.00 -22.84
CA GLY A 169 -6.54 -7.93 -23.61
C GLY A 169 -6.61 -8.92 -24.77
N ILE A 170 -7.49 -8.63 -25.73
CA ILE A 170 -7.75 -9.44 -26.93
C ILE A 170 -6.82 -8.95 -28.04
N PRO A 171 -6.32 -9.83 -28.92
CA PRO A 171 -5.51 -9.42 -30.06
C PRO A 171 -6.25 -8.37 -30.92
N PRO A 172 -5.67 -7.17 -31.11
CA PRO A 172 -6.32 -6.12 -31.92
C PRO A 172 -6.44 -6.51 -33.41
N ALA A 173 -5.68 -7.51 -33.87
CA ALA A 173 -5.76 -8.05 -35.23
C ALA A 173 -7.10 -8.76 -35.53
N LEU A 174 -7.87 -9.13 -34.50
CA LEU A 174 -9.19 -9.73 -34.70
C LEU A 174 -10.25 -8.71 -35.14
N CYS A 175 -9.97 -7.41 -35.06
CA CYS A 175 -10.88 -6.33 -35.44
C CYS A 175 -12.25 -6.38 -34.71
N VAL A 176 -12.30 -7.01 -33.53
CA VAL A 176 -13.49 -7.08 -32.67
C VAL A 176 -13.34 -6.12 -31.51
N ASP A 177 -14.30 -5.20 -31.38
CA ASP A 177 -14.40 -4.29 -30.24
C ASP A 177 -15.00 -4.98 -29.01
N TYR A 178 -14.70 -4.44 -27.83
CA TYR A 178 -15.17 -5.01 -26.58
C TYR A 178 -16.68 -4.81 -26.33
N PRO A 179 -17.36 -5.78 -25.67
CA PRO A 179 -18.81 -5.73 -25.43
C PRO A 179 -19.30 -4.48 -24.69
N TRP A 180 -18.51 -3.92 -23.75
CA TRP A 180 -18.90 -2.70 -23.02
C TRP A 180 -18.95 -1.43 -23.88
N ARG A 181 -18.36 -1.45 -25.08
CA ARG A 181 -18.44 -0.36 -26.06
C ARG A 181 -19.57 -0.58 -27.08
N THR A 182 -19.94 -1.84 -27.36
CA THR A 182 -20.95 -2.22 -28.36
C THR A 182 -22.32 -2.57 -27.79
N ALA A 183 -22.44 -2.68 -26.46
CA ALA A 183 -23.71 -2.93 -25.78
C ALA A 183 -24.75 -1.82 -26.04
N VAL A 184 -26.04 -2.17 -25.89
CA VAL A 184 -27.20 -1.27 -26.05
C VAL A 184 -27.05 0.02 -25.23
N HIS A 185 -26.46 -0.10 -24.03
CA HIS A 185 -26.05 1.02 -23.19
C HIS A 185 -24.54 0.98 -22.99
N PRO A 186 -23.76 1.68 -23.85
CA PRO A 186 -22.32 1.60 -23.78
C PRO A 186 -21.78 2.36 -22.58
N LEU A 187 -20.80 1.78 -21.90
CA LEU A 187 -20.14 2.38 -20.74
C LEU A 187 -19.32 3.61 -21.16
N THR A 188 -19.18 4.58 -20.25
CA THR A 188 -18.30 5.73 -20.45
C THR A 188 -16.85 5.34 -20.15
N SER A 189 -15.89 6.03 -20.78
CA SER A 189 -14.45 5.77 -20.56
C SER A 189 -14.01 5.88 -19.10
N ASN A 190 -14.64 6.78 -18.33
CA ASN A 190 -14.37 6.92 -16.89
C ASN A 190 -14.83 5.68 -16.10
N ILE A 191 -15.97 5.08 -16.42
CA ILE A 191 -16.46 3.85 -15.77
C ILE A 191 -15.55 2.67 -16.14
N ILE A 192 -15.22 2.54 -17.42
CA ILE A 192 -14.32 1.48 -17.93
C ILE A 192 -12.97 1.53 -17.21
N LYS A 193 -12.39 2.73 -17.08
CA LYS A 193 -11.14 2.94 -16.36
C LYS A 193 -11.25 2.56 -14.88
N TRP A 194 -12.33 2.93 -14.20
CA TRP A 194 -12.49 2.64 -12.77
C TRP A 194 -12.64 1.14 -12.47
N PHE A 195 -13.36 0.41 -13.33
CA PHE A 195 -13.41 -1.05 -13.26
C PHE A 195 -12.13 -1.73 -13.73
N TYR A 196 -11.16 -0.98 -14.26
CA TYR A 196 -9.92 -1.49 -14.82
C TYR A 196 -10.16 -2.58 -15.88
N LEU A 197 -11.13 -2.32 -16.75
CA LEU A 197 -11.47 -3.19 -17.89
C LEU A 197 -10.48 -2.98 -19.04
N PRO A 198 -10.21 -4.02 -19.86
CA PRO A 198 -9.45 -3.83 -21.07
C PRO A 198 -10.21 -2.92 -22.04
N ASP A 199 -9.52 -2.06 -22.77
CA ASP A 199 -10.17 -1.22 -23.78
C ASP A 199 -9.10 -0.73 -24.76
N PHE A 200 -9.46 -0.64 -26.04
CA PHE A 200 -8.53 -0.17 -27.07
C PHE A 200 -8.38 1.36 -27.07
N ALA A 201 -9.40 2.11 -26.64
CA ALA A 201 -9.35 3.57 -26.54
C ALA A 201 -8.80 4.06 -25.19
N MET A 202 -9.20 3.42 -24.08
CA MET A 202 -8.74 3.76 -22.73
C MET A 202 -8.01 2.59 -22.08
N ARG A 203 -6.75 2.39 -22.47
CA ARG A 203 -5.95 1.26 -21.99
C ARG A 203 -5.72 1.30 -20.47
N PRO A 204 -5.82 0.16 -19.76
CA PRO A 204 -5.46 0.07 -18.36
C PRO A 204 -3.97 0.37 -18.15
N ASN A 205 -3.65 1.10 -17.08
CA ASN A 205 -2.27 1.51 -16.80
C ASN A 205 -1.45 0.37 -16.17
N PRO A 206 -0.44 -0.20 -16.85
CA PRO A 206 0.33 -1.34 -16.34
C PRO A 206 1.17 -0.99 -15.10
N SER A 207 1.49 0.28 -14.85
CA SER A 207 2.23 0.68 -13.65
C SER A 207 1.53 0.29 -12.35
N PHE A 208 0.21 0.07 -12.37
CA PHE A 208 -0.50 -0.36 -11.18
C PHE A 208 -0.15 -1.79 -10.76
N ILE A 209 0.19 -2.67 -11.71
CA ILE A 209 0.62 -4.05 -11.44
C ILE A 209 1.93 -4.07 -10.64
N PHE A 210 2.80 -3.07 -10.84
CA PHE A 210 4.04 -2.94 -10.07
C PHE A 210 3.78 -2.74 -8.57
N TYR A 211 2.76 -1.95 -8.21
CA TYR A 211 2.39 -1.78 -6.80
C TYR A 211 1.86 -3.08 -6.18
N ASP A 212 1.08 -3.87 -6.92
CA ASP A 212 0.63 -5.19 -6.45
C ASP A 212 1.78 -6.19 -6.34
N HIS A 213 2.78 -6.09 -7.22
CA HIS A 213 4.00 -6.88 -7.12
C HIS A 213 4.78 -6.56 -5.83
N LEU A 214 4.91 -5.28 -5.46
CA LEU A 214 5.54 -4.89 -4.19
C LEU A 214 4.76 -5.42 -2.98
N LEU A 215 3.42 -5.41 -3.04
CA LEU A 215 2.58 -6.02 -2.02
C LEU A 215 2.76 -7.54 -1.97
N LEU A 216 2.79 -8.23 -3.11
CA LEU A 216 3.04 -9.66 -3.16
C LEU A 216 4.43 -10.02 -2.63
N LEU A 217 5.46 -9.24 -2.95
CA LEU A 217 6.81 -9.42 -2.42
C LEU A 217 6.81 -9.29 -0.89
N SER A 218 6.27 -8.19 -0.35
CA SER A 218 6.19 -7.98 1.10
C SER A 218 5.41 -9.08 1.83
N SER A 219 4.25 -9.48 1.28
CA SER A 219 3.43 -10.55 1.86
C SER A 219 4.07 -11.93 1.77
N SER A 220 4.79 -12.24 0.70
CA SER A 220 5.53 -13.50 0.56
C SER A 220 6.72 -13.59 1.53
N LEU A 221 7.46 -12.49 1.73
CA LEU A 221 8.47 -12.40 2.80
C LEU A 221 7.83 -12.56 4.18
N GLN A 222 6.68 -11.93 4.42
CA GLN A 222 5.98 -12.08 5.70
C GLN A 222 5.46 -13.50 5.94
N TRP A 223 5.09 -14.22 4.87
CA TRP A 223 4.76 -15.64 4.97
C TRP A 223 5.97 -16.45 5.42
N GLN A 224 7.14 -16.23 4.83
CA GLN A 224 8.39 -16.87 5.28
C GLN A 224 8.67 -16.59 6.76
N VAL A 225 8.49 -15.34 7.21
CA VAL A 225 8.65 -14.97 8.64
C VAL A 225 7.71 -15.76 9.55
N PHE A 226 6.44 -15.97 9.16
CA PHE A 226 5.50 -16.78 9.95
C PHE A 226 5.89 -18.26 10.04
N GLU A 227 6.57 -18.79 9.02
CA GLU A 227 7.09 -20.16 9.06
C GLU A 227 8.36 -20.24 9.94
N GLU A 228 9.25 -19.27 9.80
CA GLU A 228 10.54 -19.22 10.50
C GLU A 228 10.43 -18.89 11.99
N GLU A 229 9.47 -18.05 12.40
CA GLU A 229 9.27 -17.68 13.82
C GLU A 229 8.92 -18.88 14.73
N ASN A 230 8.55 -20.02 14.12
CA ASN A 230 8.32 -21.26 14.85
C ASN A 230 9.58 -22.08 15.16
N ARG A 231 10.70 -21.79 14.49
CA ARG A 231 11.96 -22.52 14.69
C ARG A 231 12.69 -22.03 15.95
N ALA A 232 13.05 -22.95 16.84
CA ALA A 232 13.72 -22.64 18.10
C ALA A 232 15.05 -21.89 17.91
N ALA A 233 15.82 -22.22 16.86
CA ALA A 233 17.07 -21.54 16.55
C ALA A 233 16.87 -20.04 16.22
N VAL A 234 15.79 -19.69 15.52
CA VAL A 234 15.44 -18.28 15.21
C VAL A 234 15.05 -17.55 16.47
N ARG A 235 14.23 -18.17 17.31
CA ARG A 235 13.79 -17.57 18.58
C ARG A 235 14.95 -17.23 19.50
N LEU A 236 15.99 -18.07 19.54
CA LEU A 236 17.19 -17.79 20.35
C LEU A 236 18.02 -16.62 19.81
N LEU A 237 18.12 -16.48 18.49
CA LEU A 237 18.89 -15.42 17.83
C LEU A 237 18.15 -14.09 17.78
N ALA A 238 16.94 -14.08 17.24
CA ALA A 238 16.12 -12.90 16.93
C ALA A 238 15.07 -12.58 18.01
N GLY A 239 14.91 -13.46 19.00
CA GLY A 239 13.90 -13.33 20.05
C GLY A 239 12.49 -13.74 19.60
N ASP A 240 11.62 -13.93 20.58
CA ASP A 240 10.23 -14.30 20.36
C ASP A 240 9.39 -13.15 19.78
N ASN A 241 8.43 -13.51 18.93
CA ASN A 241 7.40 -12.63 18.34
C ASN A 241 5.99 -12.96 18.87
N VAL A 242 5.89 -13.80 19.90
CA VAL A 242 4.62 -14.20 20.48
C VAL A 242 4.01 -13.03 21.26
N GLU A 243 2.72 -12.78 21.04
CA GLU A 243 1.98 -11.77 21.80
C GLU A 243 1.98 -12.09 23.30
N ILE A 244 2.25 -11.08 24.12
CA ILE A 244 2.14 -11.16 25.58
C ILE A 244 0.66 -11.27 25.98
N SER A 245 0.35 -11.98 27.07
CA SER A 245 -1.02 -12.14 27.55
C SER A 245 -1.67 -10.78 27.86
N ARG A 246 -2.89 -10.57 27.33
CA ARG A 246 -3.60 -9.28 27.43
C ARG A 246 -4.20 -9.01 28.82
N SER A 247 -4.22 -10.00 29.72
CA SER A 247 -4.81 -9.90 31.06
C SER A 247 -3.79 -9.61 32.17
N LEU A 248 -2.55 -9.29 31.81
CA LEU A 248 -1.48 -9.08 32.79
C LEU A 248 -1.58 -7.67 33.40
N ASP A 249 -1.56 -7.61 34.74
CA ASP A 249 -1.46 -6.36 35.49
C ASP A 249 0.02 -5.91 35.60
N PRO A 250 0.31 -4.60 35.39
CA PRO A 250 1.69 -4.08 35.42
C PRO A 250 2.43 -4.32 36.76
N CYS A 251 1.72 -4.26 37.89
CA CYS A 251 2.32 -4.36 39.23
C CYS A 251 2.79 -5.78 39.57
N SER A 252 2.04 -6.80 39.16
CA SER A 252 2.33 -8.21 39.46
C SER A 252 3.46 -8.78 38.61
N PHE A 253 3.81 -8.12 37.50
CA PHE A 253 4.70 -8.67 36.47
C PHE A 253 6.11 -8.10 36.47
N ASN A 254 6.39 -7.05 37.26
CA ASN A 254 7.70 -6.37 37.24
C ASN A 254 8.88 -7.33 37.56
N GLN A 255 8.61 -8.47 38.20
CA GLN A 255 9.59 -9.51 38.52
C GLN A 255 9.88 -10.50 37.36
N PHE A 256 9.03 -10.58 36.33
CA PHE A 256 9.13 -11.54 35.22
C PHE A 256 9.52 -10.89 33.88
N ILE A 257 9.82 -9.59 33.87
CA ILE A 257 10.19 -8.85 32.66
C ILE A 257 11.68 -9.07 32.39
N PRO A 258 12.07 -9.62 31.22
CA PRO A 258 13.47 -9.89 30.88
C PRO A 258 14.27 -8.63 30.49
N VAL A 259 13.63 -7.45 30.51
CA VAL A 259 14.18 -6.17 30.08
C VAL A 259 14.44 -5.29 31.28
N ASN A 260 15.66 -4.73 31.36
CA ASN A 260 16.06 -3.82 32.43
C ASN A 260 15.27 -2.51 32.41
N ASN A 261 15.13 -1.88 33.58
CA ASN A 261 14.46 -0.60 33.71
C ASN A 261 15.22 0.53 32.98
N PHE A 262 14.63 1.05 31.90
CA PHE A 262 15.19 2.12 31.06
C PHE A 262 14.66 3.52 31.41
N LEU A 263 13.75 3.66 32.39
CA LEU A 263 13.15 4.96 32.76
C LEU A 263 14.17 5.97 33.32
N HIS A 264 15.28 5.49 33.87
CA HIS A 264 16.32 6.32 34.46
C HIS A 264 17.33 6.87 33.43
N CYS A 265 17.14 6.60 32.13
CA CYS A 265 17.95 7.15 31.03
C CYS A 265 19.47 7.03 31.25
N ARG A 266 19.97 5.86 31.67
CA ARG A 266 21.40 5.68 31.99
C ARG A 266 22.29 5.70 30.75
N CYS A 267 21.75 5.37 29.59
CA CYS A 267 22.46 5.43 28.31
C CYS A 267 21.64 6.15 27.23
N TYR A 268 22.29 6.57 26.15
CA TYR A 268 21.60 7.19 25.00
C TYR A 268 20.51 6.30 24.41
N LEU A 269 20.71 4.97 24.42
CA LEU A 269 19.69 4.02 23.99
C LEU A 269 18.45 4.08 24.90
N ASP A 270 18.63 4.22 26.21
CA ASP A 270 17.51 4.36 27.15
C ASP A 270 16.75 5.66 26.94
N MET A 271 17.44 6.77 26.66
CA MET A 271 16.78 8.03 26.31
C MET A 271 15.90 7.89 25.05
N VAL A 272 16.41 7.19 24.02
CA VAL A 272 15.62 6.88 22.81
C VAL A 272 14.45 5.95 23.14
N LYS A 273 14.64 4.93 23.99
CA LYS A 273 13.56 4.05 24.43
C LYS A 273 12.47 4.79 25.18
N VAL A 274 12.82 5.68 26.10
CA VAL A 274 11.83 6.52 26.82
C VAL A 274 11.08 7.41 25.83
N PHE A 275 11.77 8.03 24.87
CA PHE A 275 11.12 8.80 23.81
C PHE A 275 10.08 7.96 23.03
N VAL A 276 10.50 6.79 22.54
CA VAL A 276 9.65 5.91 21.71
C VAL A 276 8.51 5.28 22.51
N PHE A 277 8.76 4.77 23.72
CA PHE A 277 7.73 4.03 24.48
C PHE A 277 6.82 4.92 25.31
N SER A 278 7.25 6.12 25.71
CA SER A 278 6.44 7.01 26.56
C SER A 278 5.80 8.16 25.78
N TYR A 279 6.52 8.79 24.85
CA TYR A 279 6.04 10.02 24.17
C TYR A 279 5.40 9.75 22.80
N PHE A 280 5.73 8.65 22.13
CA PHE A 280 5.21 8.35 20.80
C PHE A 280 3.68 8.21 20.76
N PHE A 281 3.06 7.74 21.85
CA PHE A 281 1.60 7.68 21.99
C PHE A 281 0.95 9.05 21.76
N TRP A 282 1.46 10.09 22.41
CA TRP A 282 0.95 11.47 22.28
C TRP A 282 1.23 12.07 20.90
N LEU A 283 2.38 11.72 20.31
CA LEU A 283 2.72 12.12 18.94
C LEU A 283 1.71 11.54 17.94
N VAL A 284 1.37 10.25 18.06
CA VAL A 284 0.36 9.60 17.20
C VAL A 284 -1.01 10.24 17.38
N LEU A 285 -1.42 10.59 18.60
CA LEU A 285 -2.67 11.34 18.83
C LEU A 285 -2.66 12.71 18.15
N CYS A 286 -1.54 13.44 18.20
CA CYS A 286 -1.38 14.70 17.47
C CYS A 286 -1.53 14.51 15.96
N LEU A 287 -0.95 13.45 15.39
CA LEU A 287 -1.12 13.12 13.98
C LEU A 287 -2.60 12.82 13.65
N ILE A 288 -3.30 12.06 14.50
CA ILE A 288 -4.74 11.80 14.32
C ILE A 288 -5.54 13.11 14.34
N PHE A 289 -5.23 14.03 15.24
CA PHE A 289 -5.85 15.36 15.29
C PHE A 289 -5.63 16.16 13.99
N ILE A 290 -4.40 16.17 13.47
CA ILE A 290 -4.08 16.83 12.18
C ILE A 290 -4.88 16.18 11.05
N THR A 291 -4.97 14.85 10.99
CA THR A 291 -5.77 14.15 9.97
C THR A 291 -7.27 14.46 10.09
N GLY A 292 -7.78 14.68 11.31
CA GLY A 292 -9.17 15.06 11.57
C GLY A 292 -9.49 16.52 11.24
N THR A 293 -8.52 17.42 11.22
CA THR A 293 -8.72 18.87 10.99
C THR A 293 -8.38 19.32 9.57
N THR A 294 -7.47 18.61 8.87
CA THR A 294 -7.00 18.99 7.53
C THR A 294 -8.08 18.98 6.45
N ARG A 295 -9.16 18.20 6.60
CA ARG A 295 -10.27 18.11 5.63
C ARG A 295 -11.60 18.10 6.36
N ILE A 296 -12.57 18.84 5.83
CA ILE A 296 -13.95 18.86 6.34
C ILE A 296 -14.70 17.68 5.72
N ASN A 297 -14.93 16.61 6.49
CA ASN A 297 -15.61 15.39 6.07
C ASN A 297 -16.26 14.72 7.29
N ILE A 298 -17.40 14.06 7.11
CA ILE A 298 -18.01 13.22 8.17
C ILE A 298 -17.03 12.14 8.69
N PHE A 299 -16.14 11.61 7.84
CA PHE A 299 -15.10 10.68 8.26
C PHE A 299 -14.03 11.33 9.15
N CYS A 300 -13.84 12.64 9.05
CA CYS A 300 -12.88 13.36 9.89
C CYS A 300 -13.44 13.62 11.29
N LEU A 301 -14.76 13.73 11.44
CA LEU A 301 -15.42 13.85 12.74
C LEU A 301 -15.11 12.67 13.65
N GLY A 302 -15.10 11.43 13.13
CA GLY A 302 -14.76 10.26 13.94
C GLY A 302 -13.33 10.28 14.48
N TYR A 303 -12.36 10.78 13.69
CA TYR A 303 -10.99 10.98 14.16
C TYR A 303 -10.89 12.05 15.25
N LEU A 304 -11.65 13.14 15.12
CA LEU A 304 -11.70 14.19 16.16
C LEU A 304 -12.29 13.66 17.47
N VAL A 305 -13.41 12.93 17.40
CA VAL A 305 -14.04 12.33 18.58
C VAL A 305 -13.08 11.35 19.27
N ALA A 306 -12.43 10.46 18.50
CA ALA A 306 -11.44 9.54 19.05
C ALA A 306 -10.27 10.28 19.69
N CYS A 307 -9.75 11.33 19.04
CA CYS A 307 -8.65 12.13 19.56
C CYS A 307 -9.01 12.84 20.87
N PHE A 308 -10.17 13.50 20.94
CA PHE A 308 -10.61 14.16 22.17
C PHE A 308 -10.83 13.16 23.30
N TYR A 309 -11.39 11.98 23.01
CA TYR A 309 -11.53 10.91 23.99
C TYR A 309 -10.17 10.47 24.57
N PHE A 310 -9.18 10.19 23.71
CA PHE A 310 -7.84 9.79 24.16
C PHE A 310 -7.06 10.92 24.82
N MET A 311 -7.27 12.19 24.47
CA MET A 311 -6.63 13.31 25.16
C MET A 311 -7.22 13.51 26.56
N LEU A 312 -8.54 13.38 26.73
CA LEU A 312 -9.20 13.58 28.02
C LEU A 312 -8.94 12.42 28.99
N PHE A 313 -8.99 11.18 28.50
CA PHE A 313 -8.89 9.96 29.31
C PHE A 313 -7.55 9.21 29.13
N GLY A 314 -6.61 9.72 28.33
CA GLY A 314 -5.38 8.99 28.00
C GLY A 314 -4.57 8.57 29.21
N GLY A 315 -4.36 9.48 30.16
CA GLY A 315 -3.59 9.19 31.38
C GLY A 315 -4.20 8.07 32.23
N SER A 316 -5.53 8.03 32.39
CA SER A 316 -6.20 6.97 33.15
C SER A 316 -6.26 5.66 32.36
N VAL A 317 -6.41 5.72 31.03
CA VAL A 317 -6.43 4.54 30.15
C VAL A 317 -5.06 3.84 30.11
N LEU A 318 -3.95 4.58 30.17
CA LEU A 318 -2.60 4.00 30.22
C LEU A 318 -2.33 3.24 31.54
N MET A 319 -3.03 3.59 32.62
CA MET A 319 -2.91 2.91 33.91
C MET A 319 -3.79 1.66 34.02
N GLN A 320 -4.75 1.47 33.11
CA GLN A 320 -5.59 0.28 33.05
C GLN A 320 -4.87 -0.91 32.40
N PRO A 321 -5.34 -2.16 32.64
CA PRO A 321 -4.77 -3.33 32.01
C PRO A 321 -4.81 -3.24 30.48
N VAL A 322 -3.78 -3.80 29.84
CA VAL A 322 -3.49 -3.66 28.39
C VAL A 322 -4.66 -4.07 27.50
N ARG A 323 -5.54 -4.98 27.96
CA ARG A 323 -6.74 -5.40 27.22
C ARG A 323 -7.68 -4.24 26.85
N TYR A 324 -7.84 -3.25 27.73
CA TYR A 324 -8.79 -2.16 27.52
C TYR A 324 -8.28 -1.19 26.45
N ILE A 325 -7.04 -0.72 26.61
CA ILE A 325 -6.38 0.18 25.65
C ILE A 325 -6.23 -0.46 24.26
N LEU A 326 -5.86 -1.76 24.17
CA LEU A 326 -5.79 -2.47 22.89
C LEU A 326 -7.15 -2.56 22.21
N ARG A 327 -8.23 -2.79 22.96
CA ARG A 327 -9.58 -2.85 22.37
C ARG A 327 -9.95 -1.54 21.71
N LEU A 328 -9.73 -0.40 22.40
CA LEU A 328 -10.00 0.93 21.87
C LEU A 328 -9.14 1.25 20.64
N TRP A 329 -7.84 0.90 20.69
CA TRP A 329 -6.95 1.05 19.54
C TRP A 329 -7.40 0.21 18.33
N ASP A 330 -7.81 -1.04 18.55
CA ASP A 330 -8.32 -1.89 17.48
C ASP A 330 -9.60 -1.30 16.85
N TRP A 331 -10.47 -0.64 17.63
CA TRP A 331 -11.63 0.08 17.09
C TRP A 331 -11.19 1.26 16.21
N LEU A 332 -10.15 1.99 16.60
CA LEU A 332 -9.61 3.10 15.82
C LEU A 332 -8.90 2.64 14.53
N ILE A 333 -8.16 1.53 14.58
CA ILE A 333 -7.56 0.90 13.39
C ILE A 333 -8.66 0.41 12.45
N GLY A 334 -9.69 -0.26 12.99
CA GLY A 334 -10.86 -0.71 12.23
C GLY A 334 -11.60 0.46 11.58
N TYR A 335 -11.80 1.56 12.31
CA TYR A 335 -12.37 2.79 11.77
C TYR A 335 -11.53 3.34 10.61
N THR A 336 -10.20 3.34 10.75
CA THR A 336 -9.30 3.82 9.71
C THR A 336 -9.40 2.98 8.43
N CYS A 337 -9.43 1.66 8.56
CA CYS A 337 -9.61 0.76 7.42
C CYS A 337 -10.98 0.95 6.76
N PHE A 338 -12.03 1.14 7.55
CA PHE A 338 -13.36 1.46 7.06
C PHE A 338 -13.40 2.79 6.28
N VAL A 339 -12.77 3.84 6.80
CA VAL A 339 -12.68 5.14 6.10
C VAL A 339 -11.94 5.00 4.78
N ILE A 340 -10.85 4.23 4.73
CA ILE A 340 -10.10 3.95 3.48
C ILE A 340 -10.99 3.22 2.47
N ALA A 341 -11.66 2.14 2.88
CA ALA A 341 -12.56 1.38 2.01
C ALA A 341 -13.72 2.24 1.49
N MET A 342 -14.34 3.04 2.36
CA MET A 342 -15.43 3.95 1.96
C MET A 342 -14.94 5.04 1.02
N LYS A 343 -13.77 5.65 1.25
CA LYS A 343 -13.20 6.62 0.31
C LYS A 343 -12.92 6.01 -1.06
N ASN A 344 -12.46 4.76 -1.10
CA ASN A 344 -12.29 4.06 -2.36
C ASN A 344 -13.64 3.81 -3.04
N LEU A 345 -14.68 3.39 -2.31
CA LEU A 345 -16.01 3.18 -2.89
C LEU A 345 -16.61 4.48 -3.45
N LEU A 346 -16.44 5.58 -2.73
CA LEU A 346 -16.90 6.90 -3.16
C LEU A 346 -16.12 7.46 -4.36
N SER A 347 -14.91 6.93 -4.63
CA SER A 347 -14.13 7.32 -5.82
C SER A 347 -14.84 6.97 -7.13
N LEU A 348 -15.67 5.91 -7.14
CA LEU A 348 -16.53 5.59 -8.28
C LEU A 348 -17.46 6.77 -8.59
N GLY A 349 -18.14 7.29 -7.57
CA GLY A 349 -19.04 8.44 -7.72
C GLY A 349 -18.29 9.66 -8.23
N SER A 350 -17.15 9.98 -7.63
CA SER A 350 -16.39 11.19 -7.95
C SER A 350 -15.73 11.17 -9.34
N CYS A 351 -15.22 10.02 -9.79
CA CYS A 351 -14.53 9.92 -11.08
C CYS A 351 -15.46 9.54 -12.24
N ALA A 352 -16.51 8.74 -12.00
CA ALA A 352 -17.40 8.26 -13.06
C ALA A 352 -18.66 9.12 -13.26
N TYR A 353 -19.22 9.71 -12.20
CA TYR A 353 -20.53 10.37 -12.24
C TYR A 353 -20.49 11.85 -11.82
N LEU A 354 -19.33 12.51 -11.87
CA LEU A 354 -19.15 13.89 -11.39
C LEU A 354 -20.20 14.87 -11.95
N ASP A 355 -20.44 14.84 -13.26
CA ASP A 355 -21.37 15.76 -13.93
C ASP A 355 -22.83 15.58 -13.49
N SER A 356 -23.23 14.36 -13.09
CA SER A 356 -24.57 14.06 -12.59
C SER A 356 -24.71 14.42 -11.12
N LEU A 357 -23.68 14.11 -10.31
CA LEU A 357 -23.64 14.42 -8.88
C LEU A 357 -23.59 15.92 -8.61
N LEU A 358 -22.87 16.70 -9.42
CA LEU A 358 -22.85 18.17 -9.31
C LEU A 358 -24.22 18.81 -9.57
N LYS A 359 -25.05 18.21 -10.43
CA LYS A 359 -26.37 18.75 -10.77
C LYS A 359 -27.44 18.42 -9.73
N ASN A 360 -27.38 17.24 -9.12
CA ASN A 360 -28.47 16.71 -8.30
C ASN A 360 -28.12 16.57 -6.81
N CYS A 361 -26.83 16.47 -6.44
CA CYS A 361 -26.40 16.07 -5.10
C CYS A 361 -25.13 16.83 -4.63
N CYS A 362 -25.09 18.15 -4.78
CA CYS A 362 -23.95 18.98 -4.33
C CYS A 362 -23.67 18.83 -2.82
N TRP A 363 -24.72 18.64 -1.99
CA TRP A 363 -24.60 18.38 -0.55
C TRP A 363 -23.80 17.09 -0.24
N LEU A 364 -23.95 16.05 -1.06
CA LEU A 364 -23.30 14.75 -0.87
C LEU A 364 -21.79 14.84 -1.15
N ILE A 365 -21.42 15.61 -2.18
CA ILE A 365 -20.01 15.87 -2.52
C ILE A 365 -19.32 16.59 -1.37
N GLN A 366 -19.98 17.59 -0.78
CA GLN A 366 -19.44 18.36 0.34
C GLN A 366 -19.34 17.55 1.63
N ALA A 367 -20.35 16.76 1.98
CA ALA A 367 -20.38 15.97 3.22
C ALA A 367 -19.26 14.90 3.26
N PHE A 368 -18.99 14.25 2.13
CA PHE A 368 -18.02 13.16 2.03
C PHE A 368 -16.68 13.56 1.38
N SER A 369 -16.52 14.83 1.00
CA SER A 369 -15.30 15.34 0.34
C SER A 369 -14.91 14.50 -0.89
N MET A 370 -15.86 14.29 -1.81
CA MET A 370 -15.67 13.44 -2.98
C MET A 370 -14.82 14.14 -4.05
N PHE A 371 -13.57 13.69 -4.24
CA PHE A 371 -12.68 14.19 -5.28
C PHE A 371 -12.01 13.04 -6.03
N CYS A 372 -11.77 13.22 -7.32
CA CYS A 372 -10.99 12.29 -8.12
C CYS A 372 -9.51 12.73 -8.08
N THR A 373 -8.65 11.94 -7.44
CA THR A 373 -7.21 12.26 -7.29
C THR A 373 -6.34 11.69 -8.41
N ILE A 374 -6.85 10.70 -9.14
CA ILE A 374 -6.09 9.97 -10.16
C ILE A 374 -6.10 10.74 -11.48
N LYS A 375 -4.91 10.85 -12.10
CA LYS A 375 -4.73 11.50 -13.40
C LYS A 375 -5.34 10.68 -14.54
N GLY A 376 -5.80 11.35 -15.59
CA GLY A 376 -6.30 10.73 -16.82
C GLY A 376 -7.76 10.28 -16.77
N TYR A 377 -8.59 10.84 -15.89
CA TYR A 377 -10.04 10.79 -16.04
C TYR A 377 -10.47 11.99 -16.90
N ASP A 378 -11.40 11.79 -17.83
CA ASP A 378 -11.94 12.87 -18.64
C ASP A 378 -12.98 13.63 -17.79
N VAL A 379 -12.47 14.52 -16.93
CA VAL A 379 -13.28 15.48 -16.20
C VAL A 379 -13.44 16.69 -17.12
N ARG A 380 -14.66 16.93 -17.62
CA ARG A 380 -14.96 18.20 -18.29
C ARG A 380 -14.70 19.31 -17.26
N LYS A 381 -13.64 20.09 -17.46
CA LYS A 381 -13.49 21.37 -16.76
C LYS A 381 -14.73 22.19 -17.13
N SER A 382 -15.72 22.24 -16.24
CA SER A 382 -16.95 22.95 -16.49
C SER A 382 -16.62 24.43 -16.73
N ALA A 383 -16.84 24.87 -17.97
CA ALA A 383 -16.97 26.25 -18.45
C ALA A 383 -16.14 27.35 -17.75
N ARG A 384 -14.96 27.66 -18.32
CA ARG A 384 -14.59 29.09 -18.45
C ARG A 384 -15.51 29.71 -19.50
N GLY A 385 -16.49 30.49 -19.05
CA GLY A 385 -17.17 31.53 -19.83
C GLY A 385 -18.40 31.12 -20.64
N ARG A 386 -19.59 31.37 -20.08
CA ARG A 386 -20.69 32.22 -20.63
C ARG A 386 -22.02 31.88 -19.95
N GLY A 387 -22.66 32.90 -19.37
CA GLY A 387 -24.12 33.00 -19.26
C GLY A 387 -24.78 32.48 -17.98
N ARG A 388 -25.05 33.42 -17.06
CA ARG A 388 -26.21 33.58 -16.14
C ARG A 388 -26.92 32.34 -15.54
N HIS A 389 -27.05 32.42 -14.21
CA HIS A 389 -27.91 31.66 -13.28
C HIS A 389 -27.50 30.22 -12.92
N ARG A 390 -26.72 30.11 -11.82
CA ARG A 390 -26.86 29.12 -10.74
C ARG A 390 -25.96 29.54 -9.55
N LEU A 391 -26.48 30.40 -8.67
CA LEU A 391 -25.88 30.61 -7.35
C LEU A 391 -26.12 29.34 -6.52
N GLY A 392 -25.06 28.65 -6.10
CA GLY A 392 -25.20 27.55 -5.13
C GLY A 392 -23.96 26.67 -4.89
N CYS A 393 -23.11 26.41 -5.89
CA CYS A 393 -21.95 25.52 -5.72
C CYS A 393 -20.57 26.19 -5.95
N ASP A 394 -20.53 27.50 -6.21
CA ASP A 394 -19.28 28.21 -6.53
C ASP A 394 -18.53 28.75 -5.29
N LEU A 395 -19.07 28.65 -4.08
CA LEU A 395 -18.45 29.28 -2.90
C LEU A 395 -17.37 28.42 -2.20
N PHE A 396 -17.14 27.16 -2.60
CA PHE A 396 -16.12 26.30 -1.98
C PHE A 396 -15.23 25.51 -2.95
N HIS A 397 -15.28 25.81 -4.25
CA HIS A 397 -14.27 25.33 -5.20
C HIS A 397 -12.99 26.18 -5.11
N CYS A 398 -12.30 26.11 -3.98
CA CYS A 398 -10.89 26.50 -3.94
C CYS A 398 -10.07 25.38 -4.62
N PRO A 399 -9.19 25.70 -5.60
CA PRO A 399 -8.27 24.72 -6.14
C PRO A 399 -7.30 24.27 -5.02
N PRO A 400 -6.69 23.08 -5.09
CA PRO A 400 -5.40 22.93 -4.43
C PRO A 400 -4.46 23.91 -5.13
N GLY A 401 -4.23 25.05 -4.49
CA GLY A 401 -3.14 25.94 -4.85
C GLY A 401 -1.87 25.11 -4.92
N THR A 402 -1.14 25.28 -6.01
CA THR A 402 0.30 25.05 -6.10
C THR A 402 0.97 25.29 -4.75
N LYS A 403 1.30 24.21 -4.06
CA LYS A 403 2.37 24.16 -3.06
C LYS A 403 3.31 23.06 -3.49
N GLU A 404 4.36 23.48 -4.18
CA GLU A 404 5.67 22.89 -3.96
C GLU A 404 5.93 22.89 -2.44
N GLY A 405 6.32 21.74 -1.88
CA GLY A 405 6.70 21.63 -0.47
C GLY A 405 6.29 20.32 0.20
N LEU A 406 7.17 19.31 0.08
CA LEU A 406 7.29 18.08 0.91
C LEU A 406 6.09 17.08 0.91
N PRO A 407 6.34 15.80 0.56
CA PRO A 407 7.24 14.95 1.36
C PRO A 407 8.28 14.21 0.51
N GLN A 408 9.54 14.67 0.60
CA GLN A 408 10.74 13.89 0.31
C GLN A 408 11.48 13.60 1.62
N LEU A 409 10.79 13.00 2.59
CA LEU A 409 11.44 12.48 3.79
C LEU A 409 10.93 11.07 4.05
N LEU A 410 11.48 10.12 3.30
CA LEU A 410 11.82 8.73 3.69
C LEU A 410 12.09 7.85 2.46
N LEU A 411 13.06 8.25 1.63
CA LEU A 411 13.72 7.40 0.64
C LEU A 411 15.12 7.98 0.36
N PRO A 412 16.18 7.53 1.04
CA PRO A 412 17.51 7.56 0.46
C PRO A 412 17.76 6.24 -0.28
N LEU A 413 18.54 6.34 -1.37
CA LEU A 413 19.17 5.25 -2.14
C LEU A 413 18.35 4.64 -3.28
N CYS A 414 18.36 5.29 -4.44
CA CYS A 414 19.10 4.78 -5.61
C CYS A 414 19.07 5.83 -6.72
N GLY A 415 20.17 6.57 -6.86
CA GLY A 415 20.48 7.34 -8.05
C GLY A 415 21.75 6.79 -8.66
N VAL A 416 21.62 6.13 -9.81
CA VAL A 416 22.50 6.19 -10.99
C VAL A 416 21.61 5.94 -12.21
#